data_AF-A0A0G1WXV1-F1
#
_entry.id   AF-A0A0G1WXV1-F1
#
_cell.length_a   1.000
_cell.length_b   1.000
_cell.length_c   1.000
_cell.angle_alpha   90.00
_cell.angle_beta   90.00
_cell.angle_gamma   90.00
#
_symmetry.space_group_name_H-M   'P 1'
#
loop_
_entity.id
_entity.type
_entity.pdbx_description
1 polymer ?
#
loop_
_entity_poly.entity_id
_entity_poly.type
_entity_poly.pdbx_seq_one_letter_code
_entity_poly.pdbx_strand_id
1 'polypeptide(L)'
;MSFEFSAKGGPASGGNFYPNYFSMAVPRARKTKGATGRRRSHLHLTALNFSKCRNCGSVVMPHVICENCGQYRGRQVLATAVAAPKKEAKQ
;
A
#
# COMPACT_ATOMS: atom_id res chain seq x y z
N MET A 1 -44.11 -11.11 37.73
CA MET A 1 -44.00 -12.52 37.27
C MET A 1 -44.89 -12.62 36.06
N SER A 2 -44.30 -12.32 34.92
CA SER A 2 -44.97 -11.80 33.75
C SER A 2 -44.84 -12.80 32.62
N PHE A 3 -45.99 -13.37 32.27
CA PHE A 3 -46.42 -13.83 30.95
C PHE A 3 -45.59 -14.92 30.26
N GLU A 4 -46.16 -16.13 30.28
CA GLU A 4 -45.92 -17.20 29.32
C GLU A 4 -46.02 -16.65 27.89
N PHE A 5 -44.88 -16.64 27.20
CA PHE A 5 -44.77 -16.06 25.86
C PHE A 5 -45.23 -17.08 24.82
N SER A 6 -46.54 -17.04 24.54
CA SER A 6 -47.17 -17.22 23.22
C SER A 6 -46.31 -17.87 22.13
N ALA A 7 -46.38 -19.19 22.01
CA ALA A 7 -46.04 -19.90 20.79
C ALA A 7 -47.06 -19.56 19.69
N LYS A 8 -46.77 -18.55 18.87
CA LYS A 8 -47.44 -18.31 17.59
C LYS A 8 -46.40 -18.32 16.49
N GLY A 9 -46.65 -19.19 15.50
CA GLY A 9 -45.72 -19.61 14.46
C GLY A 9 -45.03 -18.46 13.72
N GLY A 10 -43.70 -18.57 13.64
CA GLY A 10 -42.92 -17.89 12.62
C GLY A 10 -43.16 -18.58 11.27
N PRO A 11 -43.19 -17.81 10.17
CA PRO A 11 -43.51 -18.34 8.84
C PRO A 11 -42.47 -19.38 8.41
N ALA A 12 -42.98 -20.56 8.05
CA ALA A 12 -42.29 -21.54 7.22
C ALA A 12 -42.15 -20.97 5.79
N SER A 13 -41.25 -19.99 5.62
CA SER A 13 -40.59 -19.66 4.37
C SER A 13 -39.19 -20.26 4.47
N GLY A 14 -38.95 -21.50 4.05
CA GLY A 14 -39.15 -21.91 2.66
C GLY A 14 -37.97 -21.38 1.84
N GLY A 15 -36.86 -22.13 1.86
CA GLY A 15 -35.76 -21.96 0.91
C GLY A 15 -34.46 -21.47 1.54
N ASN A 16 -33.51 -22.40 1.65
CA ASN A 16 -32.10 -22.12 1.84
C ASN A 16 -31.62 -21.03 0.85
N PHE A 17 -31.44 -19.81 1.36
CA PHE A 17 -30.74 -18.76 0.66
C PHE A 17 -29.25 -19.16 0.58
N TYR A 18 -28.71 -19.19 -0.64
CA TYR A 18 -27.39 -19.69 -1.09
C TYR A 18 -27.32 -21.15 -1.58
N PRO A 19 -27.92 -21.46 -2.74
CA PRO A 19 -27.76 -22.75 -3.42
C PRO A 19 -26.48 -22.82 -4.27
N ASN A 20 -25.29 -22.44 -3.77
CA ASN A 20 -24.03 -22.61 -4.53
C ASN A 20 -22.73 -22.52 -3.69
N TYR A 21 -22.66 -23.20 -2.54
CA TYR A 21 -21.41 -23.27 -1.78
C TYR A 21 -20.54 -24.52 -2.09
N PHE A 22 -21.08 -25.51 -2.82
CA PHE A 22 -20.37 -26.77 -3.10
C PHE A 22 -19.58 -26.77 -4.43
N SER A 23 -19.78 -25.75 -5.29
CA SER A 23 -19.09 -25.60 -6.58
C SER A 23 -17.89 -24.66 -6.53
N MET A 24 -17.67 -23.95 -5.42
CA MET A 24 -16.48 -23.14 -5.21
C MET A 24 -15.37 -23.99 -4.61
N ALA A 25 -14.18 -23.99 -5.22
CA ALA A 25 -13.06 -24.82 -4.80
C ALA A 25 -12.64 -24.48 -3.35
N VAL A 26 -12.93 -25.39 -2.41
CA VAL A 26 -12.52 -25.28 -1.01
C VAL A 26 -11.21 -26.08 -0.79
N PRO A 27 -10.19 -25.52 -0.13
CA PRO A 27 -8.99 -26.27 0.20
C PRO A 27 -9.32 -27.45 1.12
N ARG A 28 -8.91 -28.66 0.72
CA ARG A 28 -9.14 -29.90 1.48
C ARG A 28 -8.61 -29.86 2.92
N ALA A 29 -7.48 -29.17 3.15
CA ALA A 29 -6.84 -29.09 4.47
C ALA A 29 -6.06 -27.78 4.65
N ARG A 30 -5.81 -27.42 5.92
CA ARG A 30 -4.95 -26.29 6.28
C ARG A 30 -3.50 -26.58 5.88
N LYS A 31 -2.84 -25.59 5.26
CA LYS A 31 -1.40 -25.68 4.93
C LYS A 31 -0.55 -25.63 6.21
N THR A 32 0.51 -26.43 6.28
CA THR A 32 1.44 -26.44 7.43
C THR A 32 2.18 -25.10 7.56
N LYS A 33 2.70 -24.80 8.75
CA LYS A 33 3.54 -23.61 8.99
C LYS A 33 4.75 -23.59 8.06
N GLY A 34 5.42 -24.75 7.89
CA GLY A 34 6.57 -24.90 6.97
C GLY A 34 6.22 -24.65 5.50
N ALA A 35 5.10 -25.21 5.01
CA ALA A 35 4.66 -24.99 3.62
C ALA A 35 4.23 -23.53 3.35
N THR A 36 3.82 -22.80 4.38
CA THR A 36 3.53 -21.38 4.27
C THR A 36 4.81 -20.55 4.31
N GLY A 37 5.76 -20.88 5.20
CA GLY A 37 7.07 -20.23 5.29
C GLY A 37 7.89 -20.36 4.01
N ARG A 38 8.01 -21.59 3.45
CA ARG A 38 8.71 -21.84 2.18
C ARG A 38 8.08 -21.12 0.99
N ARG A 39 6.76 -20.88 1.00
CA ARG A 39 6.13 -20.07 -0.05
C ARG A 39 6.48 -18.59 0.09
N ARG A 40 6.59 -18.10 1.32
CA ARG A 40 6.88 -16.69 1.62
C ARG A 40 8.38 -16.36 1.57
N SER A 41 9.28 -17.34 1.51
CA SER A 41 10.74 -17.10 1.50
C SER A 41 11.21 -16.25 0.32
N HIS A 42 10.50 -16.30 -0.80
CA HIS A 42 10.81 -15.49 -1.98
C HIS A 42 10.18 -14.10 -1.95
N LEU A 43 9.24 -13.84 -1.03
CA LEU A 43 8.50 -12.58 -0.92
C LEU A 43 9.21 -11.58 0.03
N HIS A 44 10.51 -11.34 -0.19
CA HIS A 44 11.26 -10.35 0.56
C HIS A 44 11.21 -8.99 -0.14
N LEU A 45 11.23 -7.90 0.65
CA LEU A 45 11.33 -6.55 0.11
C LEU A 45 12.80 -6.20 -0.12
N THR A 46 13.11 -5.62 -1.27
CA THR A 46 14.44 -5.09 -1.59
C THR A 46 14.49 -3.60 -1.29
N ALA A 47 15.57 -3.15 -0.66
CA ALA A 47 15.82 -1.73 -0.47
C ALA A 47 16.01 -1.01 -1.81
N LEU A 48 15.48 0.20 -1.92
CA LEU A 48 15.68 1.04 -3.09
C LEU A 48 17.09 1.65 -3.07
N ASN A 49 17.68 1.80 -4.25
CA ASN A 49 18.97 2.45 -4.42
C ASN A 49 18.80 3.96 -4.44
N PHE A 50 19.50 4.66 -3.54
CA PHE A 50 19.54 6.11 -3.54
C PHE A 50 20.94 6.63 -3.84
N SER A 51 21.01 7.79 -4.49
CA SER A 51 22.23 8.48 -4.88
C SER A 51 22.25 9.90 -4.34
N LYS A 52 23.43 10.49 -4.14
CA LYS A 52 23.54 11.89 -3.73
C LYS A 52 23.37 12.82 -4.94
N CYS A 53 22.54 13.84 -4.81
CA CYS A 53 22.39 14.87 -5.83
C CYS A 53 23.64 15.76 -5.87
N ARG A 54 24.17 16.02 -7.08
CA ARG A 54 25.41 16.80 -7.27
C ARG A 54 25.27 18.29 -6.94
N ASN A 55 24.06 18.85 -7.00
CA ASN A 55 23.84 20.28 -6.76
C ASN A 55 23.49 20.58 -5.29
N CYS A 56 22.52 19.87 -4.71
CA CYS A 56 22.01 20.15 -3.36
C CYS A 56 22.48 19.16 -2.28
N GLY A 57 23.18 18.09 -2.65
CA GLY A 57 23.64 17.06 -1.70
C GLY A 57 22.54 16.17 -1.11
N SER A 58 21.27 16.42 -1.42
CA SER A 58 20.15 15.59 -0.94
C SER A 58 20.16 14.20 -1.57
N VAL A 59 19.58 13.25 -0.86
CA VAL A 59 19.40 11.86 -1.32
C VAL A 59 18.28 11.83 -2.35
N VAL A 60 18.55 11.26 -3.53
CA VAL A 60 17.63 11.20 -4.67
C VAL A 60 17.64 9.82 -5.32
N MET A 61 16.49 9.44 -5.89
CA MET A 61 16.40 8.24 -6.71
C MET A 61 17.15 8.46 -8.04
N PRO A 62 17.98 7.50 -8.51
CA PRO A 62 18.66 7.63 -9.78
C PRO A 62 17.64 7.75 -10.94
N HIS A 63 18.01 8.48 -11.99
CA HIS A 63 17.19 8.76 -13.18
C HIS A 63 15.92 9.60 -12.96
N VAL A 64 15.72 10.15 -11.77
CA VAL A 64 14.61 11.07 -11.46
C VAL A 64 15.13 12.49 -11.27
N ILE A 65 14.29 13.49 -11.55
CA ILE A 65 14.57 14.90 -11.29
C ILE A 65 14.58 15.11 -9.77
N CYS A 66 15.57 15.84 -9.26
CA CYS A 66 15.60 16.17 -7.84
C CYS A 66 14.47 17.15 -7.50
N GLU A 67 13.60 16.80 -6.55
CA GLU A 67 12.48 17.66 -6.10
C GLU A 67 12.96 18.94 -5.43
N ASN A 68 14.12 18.90 -4.75
CA ASN A 68 14.67 20.06 -4.04
C ASN A 68 15.26 21.13 -4.98
N CYS A 69 15.97 20.72 -6.04
CA CYS A 69 16.68 21.66 -6.92
C CYS A 69 16.09 21.74 -8.34
N GLY A 70 15.12 20.89 -8.69
CA GLY A 70 14.46 20.92 -10.01
C GLY A 70 15.39 20.63 -11.20
N GLN A 71 16.60 20.14 -10.92
CA GLN A 71 17.66 19.94 -11.92
C GLN A 71 17.87 18.46 -12.24
N TYR A 72 18.13 18.19 -13.51
CA TYR A 72 18.50 16.88 -14.04
C TYR A 72 19.66 17.02 -15.02
N ARG A 73 20.75 16.28 -14.78
CA ARG A 73 21.96 16.27 -15.64
C ARG A 73 22.50 17.67 -15.99
N GLY A 74 22.48 18.59 -15.01
CA GLY A 74 23.00 19.95 -15.19
C GLY A 74 22.07 20.90 -15.93
N ARG A 75 20.85 20.48 -16.28
CA ARG A 75 19.81 21.34 -16.85
C ARG A 75 18.69 21.54 -15.82
N GLN A 76 18.20 22.77 -15.70
CA GLN A 76 17.05 23.09 -14.89
C GLN A 76 15.79 22.76 -15.69
N VAL A 77 15.05 21.73 -15.25
CA VAL A 77 13.87 21.21 -15.95
C VAL A 77 12.60 21.78 -15.32
N LEU A 78 12.62 22.03 -14.01
CA LEU A 78 11.53 22.68 -13.29
C LEU A 78 11.94 24.09 -12.89
N ALA A 79 11.07 25.06 -13.18
CA ALA A 79 11.09 26.37 -12.54
C ALA A 79 10.43 26.25 -11.16
N THR A 80 11.08 25.54 -10.23
CA THR A 80 10.64 25.58 -8.83
C THR A 80 10.83 27.01 -8.31
N ALA A 81 9.84 27.51 -7.56
CA ALA A 81 9.78 28.90 -7.05
C ALA A 81 10.81 29.21 -5.95
N VAL A 82 12.03 28.68 -6.06
CA VAL A 82 13.22 29.15 -5.33
C VAL A 82 14.10 29.91 -6.31
N ALA A 83 13.51 30.91 -6.95
CA ALA A 83 14.21 32.02 -7.58
C ALA A 83 13.87 33.29 -6.80
N ALA A 84 14.05 33.27 -5.48
CA ALA A 84 14.21 34.47 -4.70
C ALA A 84 15.70 34.61 -4.35
N PRO A 85 16.44 35.54 -4.98
CA PRO A 85 17.83 35.77 -4.65
C PRO A 85 17.93 36.23 -3.19
N LYS A 86 18.77 35.57 -2.39
CA LYS A 86 19.26 36.16 -1.15
C LYS A 86 20.08 37.39 -1.53
N LYS A 87 19.45 38.57 -1.51
CA LYS A 87 20.17 39.84 -1.56
C LYS A 87 21.01 39.93 -0.31
N GLU A 88 22.30 40.14 -0.50
CA GLU A 88 23.26 40.46 0.54
C GLU A 88 22.80 41.73 1.28
N ALA A 89 22.57 41.62 2.59
CA ALA A 89 22.58 42.78 3.47
C ALA A 89 23.97 42.82 4.12
N LYS A 90 24.90 43.49 3.43
CA LYS A 90 26.14 44.03 3.99
C LYS A 90 25.85 45.48 4.36
N GLN A 91 25.75 45.77 5.65
CA GLN A 91 26.01 47.05 6.30
C GLN A 91 26.38 46.76 7.76
#